data_AF-A0A9E3WHW3-F1
#
_entry.id   AF-A0A9E3WHW3-F1
#
_cell.length_a   1.000
_cell.length_b   1.000
_cell.length_c   1.000
_cell.angle_alpha   90.00
_cell.angle_beta   90.00
_cell.angle_gamma   90.00
#
_symmetry.space_group_name_H-M   'P 1'
#
loop_
_entity.id
_entity.type
_entity.pdbx_description
1 polymer ?
#
loop_
_entity_poly.entity_id
_entity_poly.type
_entity_poly.pdbx_seq_one_letter_code
_entity_poly.pdbx_strand_id
1 'polypeptide(L)'
;MDAKTRGKTGTSSGYRLSPATLVLRAKILGAGSARLIRASAIATAPWVRLRCQYGCDGYGSSRCCPPHTPTPDETRKVIDSYKRAILFEAKRREPKKIAVRLEREAFLAGYYKAFGLGAGPCQLCKQACAFDDGCRHSEQARPSMEACGIDVFTTVRRNGFAIEVVRDEDDEQHYFGVVLLD
;
A
#
# COMPACT_ATOMS: atom_id res chain seq x y z
N MET A 1 -38.83 32.89 -29.92
CA MET A 1 -37.89 31.89 -30.46
C MET A 1 -36.54 32.57 -30.48
N ASP A 2 -35.55 31.99 -29.80
CA ASP A 2 -34.09 32.11 -30.05
C ASP A 2 -33.34 31.60 -28.82
N ALA A 3 -33.29 30.27 -28.71
CA ALA A 3 -32.45 29.57 -27.76
C ALA A 3 -31.01 29.58 -28.30
N LYS A 4 -30.15 30.46 -27.77
CA LYS A 4 -28.71 30.38 -27.98
C LYS A 4 -28.14 29.16 -27.26
N THR A 5 -27.93 28.09 -28.02
CA THR A 5 -27.18 26.90 -27.64
C THR A 5 -25.73 27.29 -27.30
N ARG A 6 -25.42 27.42 -26.01
CA ARG A 6 -24.02 27.49 -25.54
C ARG A 6 -23.47 26.07 -25.50
N GLY A 7 -22.79 25.67 -26.58
CA GLY A 7 -21.87 24.54 -26.55
C GLY A 7 -20.76 24.83 -25.55
N LYS A 8 -20.80 24.20 -24.38
CA LYS A 8 -19.65 24.10 -23.49
C LYS A 8 -18.82 22.90 -23.93
N THR A 9 -17.91 23.12 -24.86
CA THR A 9 -16.74 22.24 -25.05
C THR A 9 -15.81 22.44 -23.86
N GLY A 10 -16.17 21.83 -22.73
CA GLY A 10 -15.30 21.74 -21.56
C GLY A 10 -14.24 20.69 -21.84
N THR A 11 -13.09 21.10 -22.38
CA THR A 11 -11.87 20.30 -22.38
C THR A 11 -11.31 20.22 -20.96
N SER A 12 -11.93 19.43 -20.09
CA SER A 12 -11.22 18.91 -18.92
C SER A 12 -10.25 17.84 -19.42
N SER A 13 -9.07 18.27 -19.84
CA SER A 13 -7.90 17.40 -19.92
C SER A 13 -7.58 16.93 -18.50
N GLY A 14 -8.37 15.96 -18.02
CA GLY A 14 -8.31 15.43 -16.68
C GLY A 14 -6.89 14.98 -16.39
N TYR A 15 -6.42 15.32 -15.19
CA TYR A 15 -5.15 14.91 -14.63
C TYR A 15 -5.05 13.38 -14.62
N ARG A 16 -4.73 12.73 -15.75
CA ARG A 16 -4.62 11.28 -15.87
C ARG A 16 -3.15 10.92 -15.81
N LEU A 17 -2.69 10.53 -14.62
CA LEU A 17 -1.36 9.97 -14.45
C LEU A 17 -1.34 8.55 -15.02
N SER A 18 -0.41 8.29 -15.95
CA SER A 18 -0.15 6.93 -16.41
C SER A 18 0.46 6.08 -15.28
N PRO A 19 0.37 4.75 -15.33
CA PRO A 19 1.04 3.90 -14.33
C PRO A 19 2.56 4.14 -14.31
N ALA A 20 3.17 4.42 -15.46
CA ALA A 20 4.60 4.78 -15.54
C ALA A 20 4.89 6.10 -14.80
N THR A 21 4.00 7.08 -14.91
CA THR A 21 4.11 8.33 -14.15
C THR A 21 4.01 8.07 -12.66
N LEU A 22 3.10 7.20 -12.20
CA LEU A 22 2.98 6.84 -10.78
C LEU A 22 4.23 6.13 -10.23
N VAL A 23 4.96 5.35 -11.04
CA VAL A 23 6.28 4.82 -10.66
C VAL A 23 7.27 5.95 -10.38
N LEU A 24 7.31 6.98 -11.23
CA LEU A 24 8.17 8.15 -11.02
C LEU A 24 7.74 8.95 -9.79
N ARG A 25 6.42 9.10 -9.57
CA ARG A 25 5.87 9.74 -8.38
C ARG A 25 6.29 9.02 -7.10
N ALA A 26 6.23 7.69 -7.05
CA ALA A 26 6.71 6.92 -5.90
C ALA A 26 8.15 7.29 -5.51
N LYS A 27 9.05 7.42 -6.51
CA LYS A 27 10.44 7.84 -6.29
C LYS A 27 10.55 9.27 -5.76
N ILE A 28 9.80 10.21 -6.35
CA ILE A 28 9.74 11.62 -5.88
C ILE A 28 9.23 11.69 -4.42
N LEU A 29 8.32 10.80 -4.04
CA LEU A 29 7.77 10.71 -2.70
C LEU A 29 8.73 10.08 -1.67
N GLY A 30 9.88 9.55 -2.10
CA GLY A 30 10.93 9.02 -1.23
C GLY A 30 11.20 7.52 -1.38
N ALA A 31 10.57 6.82 -2.33
CA ALA A 31 10.92 5.44 -2.63
C ALA A 31 12.33 5.38 -3.26
N GLY A 32 13.18 4.48 -2.77
CA GLY A 32 14.49 4.23 -3.39
C GLY A 32 14.34 3.57 -4.75
N SER A 33 13.36 2.67 -4.88
CA SER A 33 13.06 1.96 -6.11
C SER A 33 11.54 1.69 -6.20
N ALA A 34 11.00 1.62 -7.43
CA ALA A 34 9.57 1.39 -7.66
C ALA A 34 9.35 0.73 -9.02
N ARG A 35 8.36 -0.17 -9.11
CA ARG A 35 8.01 -0.93 -10.30
C ARG A 35 6.48 -1.06 -10.45
N LEU A 36 6.00 -0.97 -11.68
CA LEU A 36 4.66 -1.42 -12.03
C LEU A 36 4.66 -2.94 -12.13
N ILE A 37 3.75 -3.59 -11.41
CA ILE A 37 3.61 -5.05 -11.38
C ILE A 37 2.19 -5.47 -11.72
N ARG A 38 2.02 -6.74 -12.12
CA ARG A 38 0.68 -7.36 -12.16
C ARG A 38 0.23 -7.64 -10.73
N ALA A 39 -1.02 -7.33 -10.41
CA ALA A 39 -1.57 -7.62 -9.08
C ALA A 39 -1.53 -9.13 -8.74
N SER A 40 -1.64 -9.99 -9.75
CA SER A 40 -1.50 -11.45 -9.61
C SER A 40 -0.09 -11.91 -9.19
N ALA A 41 0.93 -11.06 -9.30
CA ALA A 41 2.28 -11.38 -8.84
C ALA A 41 2.44 -11.27 -7.31
N ILE A 42 1.52 -10.58 -6.63
CA ILE A 42 1.51 -10.44 -5.17
C ILE A 42 1.10 -11.79 -4.58
N ALA A 43 1.91 -12.34 -3.68
CA ALA A 43 1.64 -13.61 -3.01
C ALA A 43 1.02 -13.37 -1.63
N THR A 44 -0.02 -14.13 -1.29
CA THR A 44 -0.54 -14.24 0.08
C THR A 44 -0.26 -15.63 0.61
N ALA A 45 -0.07 -15.76 1.92
CA ALA A 45 0.15 -17.07 2.54
C ALA A 45 -0.33 -17.14 4.00
N PRO A 46 -0.93 -18.26 4.43
CA PRO A 46 -1.40 -18.45 5.81
C PRO A 46 -0.33 -18.22 6.89
N TRP A 47 0.89 -18.68 6.63
CA TRP A 47 1.99 -18.60 7.59
C TRP A 47 2.40 -17.16 7.95
N VAL A 48 2.12 -16.19 7.07
CA VAL A 48 2.44 -14.77 7.33
C VAL A 48 1.71 -14.29 8.59
N ARG A 49 0.47 -14.73 8.79
CA ARG A 49 -0.32 -14.37 9.98
C ARG A 49 0.28 -14.96 11.26
N LEU A 50 0.84 -16.18 11.19
CA LEU A 50 1.56 -16.77 12.33
C LEU A 50 2.80 -15.94 12.69
N ARG A 51 3.54 -15.44 11.69
CA ARG A 51 4.69 -14.55 11.95
C ARG A 51 4.28 -13.22 12.55
N CYS A 52 3.14 -12.65 12.15
CA CYS A 52 2.59 -11.49 12.85
C CYS A 52 2.21 -11.82 14.30
N GLN A 53 1.54 -12.94 14.55
CA GLN A 53 1.03 -13.29 15.88
C GLN A 53 2.12 -13.65 16.90
N TYR A 54 3.15 -14.36 16.44
CA TYR A 54 4.18 -14.92 17.33
C TYR A 54 5.56 -14.30 17.15
N GLY A 55 5.74 -13.42 16.15
CA GLY A 55 7.03 -12.81 15.82
C GLY A 55 7.04 -11.29 15.79
N CYS A 56 5.93 -10.62 16.15
CA CYS A 56 5.83 -9.17 16.21
C CYS A 56 5.32 -8.74 17.58
N ASP A 57 6.08 -7.89 18.26
CA ASP A 57 5.71 -7.24 19.52
C ASP A 57 4.50 -6.29 19.39
N GLY A 58 4.21 -5.85 18.17
CA GLY A 58 3.06 -5.00 17.82
C GLY A 58 1.78 -5.75 17.41
N TYR A 59 1.70 -7.08 17.55
CA TYR A 59 0.48 -7.82 17.20
C TYR A 59 -0.74 -7.31 17.99
N GLY A 60 -1.90 -7.15 17.31
CA GLY A 60 -3.12 -6.66 17.94
C GLY A 60 -3.11 -5.21 18.44
N SER A 61 -1.98 -4.49 18.34
CA SER A 61 -1.82 -3.16 18.93
C SER A 61 -2.60 -2.04 18.23
N SER A 62 -3.08 -2.27 16.99
CA SER A 62 -3.81 -1.27 16.22
C SER A 62 -4.83 -1.89 15.26
N ARG A 63 -5.75 -1.06 14.77
CA ARG A 63 -6.69 -1.41 13.68
C ARG A 63 -5.99 -1.78 12.36
N CYS A 64 -4.70 -1.49 12.23
CA CYS A 64 -3.86 -1.85 11.07
C CYS A 64 -3.08 -3.16 11.28
N CYS A 65 -3.32 -3.88 12.39
CA CYS A 65 -2.75 -5.19 12.68
C CYS A 65 -3.87 -6.26 12.71
N PRO A 66 -3.54 -7.54 12.50
CA PRO A 66 -4.48 -8.62 12.80
C PRO A 66 -4.89 -8.58 14.29
N PRO A 67 -6.13 -8.97 14.64
CA PRO A 67 -7.14 -9.56 13.75
C PRO A 67 -7.99 -8.55 12.97
N HIS A 68 -7.71 -7.24 13.08
CA HIS A 68 -8.52 -6.19 12.46
C HIS A 68 -8.25 -5.99 10.97
N THR A 69 -7.13 -6.51 10.47
CA THR A 69 -6.83 -6.59 9.04
C THR A 69 -7.35 -7.89 8.42
N PRO A 70 -7.63 -7.89 7.10
CA PRO A 70 -8.11 -9.08 6.41
C PRO A 70 -7.16 -10.28 6.57
N THR A 71 -7.74 -11.47 6.54
CA THR A 71 -7.01 -12.74 6.45
C THR A 71 -6.27 -12.86 5.11
N PRO A 72 -5.27 -13.74 4.99
CA PRO A 72 -4.59 -13.98 3.72
C PRO A 72 -5.53 -14.30 2.55
N ASP A 73 -6.62 -15.04 2.80
CA ASP A 73 -7.61 -15.42 1.79
C ASP A 73 -8.52 -14.24 1.41
N GLU A 74 -8.93 -13.41 2.37
CA GLU A 74 -9.68 -12.18 2.09
C GLU A 74 -8.83 -11.18 1.32
N THR A 75 -7.57 -11.01 1.71
CA THR A 75 -6.60 -10.17 1.00
C THR A 75 -6.40 -10.66 -0.42
N ARG A 76 -6.30 -11.98 -0.65
CA ARG A 76 -6.21 -12.55 -2.00
C ARG A 76 -7.41 -12.14 -2.86
N LYS A 77 -8.63 -12.31 -2.35
CA LYS A 77 -9.87 -11.91 -3.03
C LYS A 77 -9.88 -10.42 -3.38
N VAL A 78 -9.41 -9.57 -2.46
CA VAL A 78 -9.28 -8.13 -2.71
C VAL A 78 -8.28 -7.88 -3.84
N ILE A 79 -7.06 -8.43 -3.77
CA ILE A 79 -6.03 -8.20 -4.80
C ILE A 79 -6.49 -8.72 -6.18
N ASP A 80 -7.25 -9.82 -6.24
CA ASP A 80 -7.78 -10.37 -7.49
C ASP A 80 -8.80 -9.46 -8.19
N SER A 81 -9.35 -8.47 -7.48
CA SER A 81 -10.17 -7.41 -8.07
C SER A 81 -9.36 -6.30 -8.77
N TYR A 82 -8.02 -6.40 -8.76
CA TYR A 82 -7.10 -5.48 -9.40
C TYR A 82 -6.27 -6.19 -10.47
N LYS A 83 -5.86 -5.44 -11.49
CA LYS A 83 -4.95 -5.90 -12.56
C LYS A 83 -3.51 -5.50 -12.28
N ARG A 84 -3.31 -4.37 -11.62
CA ARG A 84 -2.01 -3.69 -11.51
C ARG A 84 -1.75 -3.19 -10.10
N ALA A 85 -0.47 -3.01 -9.79
CA ALA A 85 -0.03 -2.33 -8.58
C ALA A 85 1.32 -1.65 -8.77
N ILE A 86 1.63 -0.63 -7.98
CA ILE A 86 2.99 -0.10 -7.84
C ILE A 86 3.61 -0.73 -6.60
N LEU A 87 4.63 -1.55 -6.80
CA LEU A 87 5.47 -2.09 -5.73
C LEU A 87 6.72 -1.22 -5.59
N PHE A 88 7.07 -0.84 -4.37
CA PHE A 88 8.19 0.05 -4.14
C PHE A 88 8.94 -0.29 -2.86
N GLU A 89 10.21 0.08 -2.83
CA GLU A 89 11.12 -0.06 -1.71
C GLU A 89 11.40 1.31 -1.10
N ALA A 90 11.50 1.38 0.22
CA ALA A 90 11.79 2.60 0.94
C ALA A 90 12.58 2.33 2.23
N LYS A 91 13.10 3.41 2.81
CA LYS A 91 13.75 3.38 4.13
C LYS A 91 12.74 3.04 5.23
N ARG A 92 13.25 2.58 6.37
CA ARG A 92 12.45 2.31 7.59
C ARG A 92 11.47 3.45 7.88
N ARG A 93 10.22 3.10 8.25
CA ARG A 93 9.09 4.01 8.59
C ARG A 93 8.52 4.86 7.43
N GLU A 94 9.12 4.87 6.25
CA GLU A 94 8.61 5.62 5.09
C GLU A 94 7.52 4.93 4.26
N PRO A 95 7.42 3.57 4.16
CA PRO A 95 6.49 2.94 3.23
C PRO A 95 5.04 3.38 3.36
N LYS A 96 4.54 3.55 4.59
CA LYS A 96 3.14 3.98 4.82
C LYS A 96 2.89 5.40 4.35
N LYS A 97 3.83 6.32 4.58
CA LYS A 97 3.71 7.72 4.14
C LYS A 97 3.70 7.80 2.62
N ILE A 98 4.59 7.06 1.96
CA ILE A 98 4.64 6.97 0.50
C ILE A 98 3.36 6.35 -0.04
N ALA A 99 2.90 5.23 0.54
CA ALA A 99 1.69 4.54 0.11
C ALA A 99 0.46 5.46 0.18
N VAL A 100 0.24 6.18 1.28
CA VAL A 100 -0.90 7.11 1.43
C VAL A 100 -0.86 8.24 0.41
N ARG A 101 0.32 8.84 0.21
CA ARG A 101 0.47 9.96 -0.75
C ARG A 101 0.28 9.49 -2.19
N LEU A 102 0.88 8.35 -2.54
CA LEU A 102 0.77 7.79 -3.87
C LEU A 102 -0.65 7.26 -4.16
N GLU A 103 -1.32 6.67 -3.16
CA GLU A 103 -2.73 6.30 -3.23
C GLU A 103 -3.59 7.52 -3.55
N ARG A 104 -3.39 8.65 -2.85
CA ARG A 104 -4.12 9.89 -3.14
C ARG A 104 -3.86 10.39 -4.56
N GLU A 105 -2.61 10.40 -5.02
CA GLU A 105 -2.27 10.80 -6.39
C GLU A 105 -2.90 9.87 -7.44
N ALA A 106 -2.92 8.56 -7.18
CA ALA A 106 -3.57 7.58 -8.04
C ALA A 106 -5.10 7.75 -8.06
N PHE A 107 -5.72 7.95 -6.90
CA PHE A 107 -7.16 8.19 -6.79
C PHE A 107 -7.57 9.43 -7.61
N LEU A 108 -6.85 10.55 -7.42
CA LEU A 108 -7.07 11.78 -8.18
C LEU A 108 -6.79 11.64 -9.68
N ALA A 109 -5.98 10.65 -10.06
CA ALA A 109 -5.71 10.30 -11.45
C ALA A 109 -6.78 9.38 -12.09
N GLY A 110 -7.81 8.99 -11.34
CA GLY A 110 -8.92 8.16 -11.82
C GLY A 110 -8.81 6.67 -11.49
N TYR A 111 -7.77 6.23 -10.78
CA TYR A 111 -7.70 4.88 -10.21
C TYR A 111 -8.55 4.84 -8.93
N TYR A 112 -9.87 4.84 -9.09
CA TYR A 112 -10.82 5.06 -7.99
C TYR A 112 -10.80 3.96 -6.92
N LYS A 113 -10.25 2.78 -7.22
CA LYS A 113 -10.04 1.69 -6.25
C LYS A 113 -8.68 1.74 -5.59
N ALA A 114 -7.85 2.76 -5.86
CA ALA A 114 -6.48 2.80 -5.37
C ALA A 114 -6.42 2.59 -3.85
N PHE A 115 -5.53 1.69 -3.42
CA PHE A 115 -5.35 1.39 -2.00
C PHE A 115 -3.90 1.05 -1.70
N GLY A 116 -3.33 1.72 -0.71
CA GLY A 116 -1.94 1.59 -0.28
C GLY A 116 -1.77 0.66 0.92
N LEU A 117 -0.75 -0.19 0.86
CA LEU A 117 -0.22 -0.96 1.99
C LEU A 117 1.25 -0.61 2.18
N GLY A 118 1.68 -0.46 3.44
CA GLY A 118 3.07 -0.17 3.78
C GLY A 118 3.78 -1.35 4.45
N ALA A 119 4.70 -1.04 5.36
CA ALA A 119 5.42 -2.02 6.20
C ALA A 119 5.30 -1.66 7.68
N GLY A 120 5.29 -2.68 8.54
CA GLY A 120 5.30 -2.56 10.00
C GLY A 120 3.96 -2.16 10.64
N PRO A 121 3.89 -2.12 11.98
CA PRO A 121 2.69 -1.73 12.72
C PRO A 121 2.34 -0.24 12.55
N CYS A 122 1.11 0.17 12.86
CA CYS A 122 0.73 1.59 12.86
C CYS A 122 1.29 2.28 14.09
N GLN A 123 1.84 3.49 13.92
CA GLN A 123 2.47 4.28 14.99
C GLN A 123 1.94 5.71 15.05
N LEU A 124 0.70 5.95 14.57
CA LEU A 124 0.12 7.29 14.47
C LEU A 124 -0.45 7.81 15.79
N CYS A 125 -1.08 6.93 16.57
CA CYS A 125 -1.58 7.29 17.90
C CYS A 125 -0.39 7.51 18.86
N LYS A 126 -0.45 8.58 19.67
CA LYS A 126 0.54 8.83 20.73
C LYS A 126 0.40 7.84 21.90
N GLN A 127 -0.84 7.45 22.18
CA GLN A 127 -1.20 6.42 23.17
C GLN A 127 -1.70 5.16 22.46
N ALA A 128 -2.40 4.28 23.19
CA ALA A 128 -3.06 3.11 22.63
C ALA A 128 -4.02 3.47 21.47
N CYS A 129 -4.21 2.52 20.56
CA CYS A 129 -5.15 2.68 19.45
C CYS A 129 -6.58 2.86 19.97
N ALA A 130 -7.31 3.82 19.41
CA ALA A 130 -8.71 4.07 19.76
C ALA A 130 -9.61 3.01 19.10
N PHE A 131 -9.69 1.84 19.70
CA PHE A 131 -10.52 0.74 19.20
C PHE A 131 -12.00 1.08 19.31
N ASP A 132 -12.47 1.67 20.40
CA ASP A 132 -13.90 1.88 20.59
C ASP A 132 -14.41 3.17 19.91
N ASP A 133 -13.56 4.20 19.79
CA ASP A 133 -13.94 5.51 19.21
C ASP A 133 -13.78 5.60 17.69
N GLY A 134 -13.21 4.57 17.05
CA GLY A 134 -12.78 4.62 15.67
C GLY A 134 -11.40 5.28 15.45
N CYS A 135 -10.87 5.14 14.23
CA CYS A 135 -9.52 5.60 13.92
C CYS A 135 -9.46 7.14 13.87
N ARG A 136 -8.65 7.75 14.74
CA ARG A 136 -8.37 9.20 14.76
C ARG A 136 -7.47 9.69 13.61
N HIS A 137 -7.00 8.77 12.77
CA HIS A 137 -6.06 9.02 11.68
C HIS A 137 -6.46 8.28 10.39
N SER A 138 -7.76 8.16 10.11
CA SER A 138 -8.30 7.37 8.98
C SER A 138 -7.70 7.74 7.62
N GLU A 139 -7.39 9.02 7.39
CA GLU A 139 -6.77 9.51 6.16
C GLU A 139 -5.30 9.09 5.99
N GLN A 140 -4.63 8.67 7.07
CA GLN A 140 -3.20 8.34 7.11
C GLN A 140 -2.92 6.88 7.45
N ALA A 141 -3.82 6.24 8.19
CA ALA A 141 -3.63 4.88 8.67
C ALA A 141 -3.74 3.90 7.50
N ARG A 142 -2.67 3.15 7.24
CA ARG A 142 -2.68 2.01 6.31
C ARG A 142 -2.09 0.77 6.98
N PRO A 143 -2.68 -0.41 6.73
CA PRO A 143 -2.08 -1.67 7.15
C PRO A 143 -0.77 -1.90 6.42
N SER A 144 0.05 -2.79 6.97
CA SER A 144 1.20 -3.27 6.26
C SER A 144 0.86 -4.45 5.35
N MET A 145 1.75 -4.75 4.41
CA MET A 145 1.65 -5.92 3.55
C MET A 145 1.52 -7.20 4.38
N GLU A 146 2.40 -7.40 5.36
CA GLU A 146 2.41 -8.58 6.22
C GLU A 146 1.20 -8.65 7.17
N ALA A 147 0.70 -7.51 7.65
CA ALA A 147 -0.53 -7.48 8.45
C ALA A 147 -1.75 -7.97 7.63
N CYS A 148 -1.73 -7.79 6.31
CA CYS A 148 -2.76 -8.31 5.41
C CYS A 148 -2.43 -9.71 4.88
N GLY A 149 -1.42 -10.41 5.40
CA GLY A 149 -1.12 -11.78 4.96
C GLY A 149 -0.38 -11.88 3.62
N ILE A 150 0.20 -10.77 3.14
CA ILE A 150 1.04 -10.77 1.94
C ILE A 150 2.43 -11.31 2.32
N ASP A 151 2.87 -12.32 1.60
CA ASP A 151 4.25 -12.81 1.64
C ASP A 151 5.13 -11.82 0.88
N VAL A 152 5.74 -10.89 1.62
CA VAL A 152 6.59 -9.83 1.08
C VAL A 152 7.78 -10.41 0.34
N PHE A 153 8.47 -11.41 0.91
CA PHE A 153 9.66 -12.01 0.29
C PHE A 153 9.35 -12.62 -1.07
N THR A 154 8.33 -13.47 -1.15
CA THR A 154 7.92 -14.07 -2.42
C THR A 154 7.45 -13.00 -3.40
N THR A 155 6.66 -12.03 -2.93
CA THR A 155 6.14 -10.94 -3.77
C THR A 155 7.26 -10.12 -4.40
N VAL A 156 8.23 -9.66 -3.62
CA VAL A 156 9.27 -8.75 -4.13
C VAL A 156 10.29 -9.50 -5.00
N ARG A 157 10.64 -10.74 -4.64
CA ARG A 157 11.53 -11.60 -5.46
C ARG A 157 10.93 -11.90 -6.84
N ARG A 158 9.62 -12.21 -6.92
CA ARG A 158 8.89 -12.40 -8.20
C ARG A 158 8.93 -11.16 -9.10
N ASN A 159 9.15 -9.98 -8.52
CA ASN A 159 9.16 -8.71 -9.24
C ASN A 159 10.58 -8.12 -9.38
N GLY A 160 11.61 -8.93 -9.15
CA GLY A 160 13.00 -8.61 -9.43
C GLY A 160 13.66 -7.67 -8.42
N PHE A 161 13.18 -7.66 -7.18
CA PHE A 161 13.87 -7.07 -6.05
C PHE A 161 14.66 -8.14 -5.29
N ALA A 162 15.81 -7.75 -4.75
CA ALA A 162 16.55 -8.54 -3.78
C ALA A 162 16.04 -8.20 -2.38
N ILE A 163 15.88 -9.21 -1.54
CA ILE A 163 15.60 -9.07 -0.12
C ILE A 163 16.13 -10.32 0.58
N GLU A 164 16.83 -10.12 1.68
CA GLU A 164 17.29 -11.21 2.54
C GLU A 164 16.87 -10.97 3.98
N VAL A 165 16.85 -12.04 4.76
CA VAL A 165 16.62 -11.94 6.21
C VAL A 165 17.89 -11.37 6.83
N VAL A 166 17.74 -10.25 7.51
CA VAL A 166 18.83 -9.65 8.31
C VAL A 166 19.30 -10.60 9.41
N ARG A 167 20.60 -10.62 9.66
CA ARG A 167 21.30 -11.51 10.60
C ARG A 167 21.64 -10.78 11.90
N ASP A 168 21.83 -9.46 11.84
CA ASP A 168 22.07 -8.59 12.98
C ASP A 168 21.43 -7.20 12.78
N GLU A 169 21.64 -6.28 13.72
CA GLU A 169 21.01 -4.96 13.70
C GLU A 169 21.67 -3.96 12.73
N ASP A 170 22.90 -4.25 12.29
CA ASP A 170 23.69 -3.39 11.39
C ASP A 170 23.42 -3.70 9.91
N ASP A 171 22.85 -4.87 9.62
CA ASP A 171 22.43 -5.26 8.28
C ASP A 171 21.45 -4.25 7.65
N GLU A 172 21.61 -4.04 6.34
CA GLU A 172 20.73 -3.18 5.57
C GLU A 172 19.30 -3.74 5.55
N GLN A 173 18.35 -2.92 6.02
CA GLN A 173 16.94 -3.30 6.11
C GLN A 173 16.14 -2.75 4.93
N HIS A 174 15.57 -3.67 4.16
CA HIS A 174 14.75 -3.36 2.99
C HIS A 174 13.26 -3.40 3.34
N TYR A 175 12.57 -2.26 3.21
CA TYR A 175 11.13 -2.18 3.48
C TYR A 175 10.34 -1.91 2.22
N PHE A 176 9.21 -2.61 2.08
CA PHE A 176 8.40 -2.54 0.88
C PHE A 176 6.98 -2.04 1.18
N GLY A 177 6.40 -1.36 0.20
CA GLY A 177 4.99 -1.01 0.17
C GLY A 177 4.41 -1.28 -1.21
N VAL A 178 3.09 -1.37 -1.28
CA VAL A 178 2.38 -1.55 -2.54
C VAL A 178 1.16 -0.65 -2.61
N VAL A 179 0.91 -0.05 -3.76
CA VAL A 179 -0.36 0.64 -4.06
C VAL A 179 -1.06 -0.13 -5.16
N LEU A 180 -2.20 -0.75 -4.83
CA LEU A 180 -3.07 -1.39 -5.80
C LEU A 180 -3.68 -0.31 -6.72
N LEU A 181 -3.71 -0.56 -8.02
CA LEU A 181 -4.17 0.40 -9.02
C LEU A 181 -5.26 -0.23 -9.88
N ASP A 182 -6.46 0.37 -9.91
CA ASP A 182 -7.49 0.26 -10.96
C ASP A 182 -8.69 1.16 -10.67
#